data_AF-H0Z589-F1
#
_entry.id   AF-H0Z589-F1
#
_cell.length_a   1.000
_cell.length_b   1.000
_cell.length_c   1.000
_cell.angle_alpha   90.00
_cell.angle_beta   90.00
_cell.angle_gamma   90.00
#
_symmetry.space_group_name_H-M   'P 1'
#
loop_
_entity.id
_entity.type
_entity.pdbx_description
1 polymer ?
#
loop_
_entity_poly.entity_id
_entity_poly.type
_entity_poly.pdbx_seq_one_letter_code
_entity_poly.pdbx_strand_id
1 'polypeptide(L)'
;MATLPNQTKENPAFWVKLQLEQCYQSSLGKHQERIKPTAAREGSTSPLARAMDLKVLCALSITLIVALSTLAEGIAPPTKCQCKVVPRERTNCGYPGISAAECKKIGCCFNASVPSVPWCYNPKPKKVKKVCPNDPYTRINCGYPGIKPRECTRKGCCFRAHPAGVPWCFYHRVVEEAC
;
A
#
# COMPACT_ATOMS: atom_id res chain seq x y z
N MET A 1 28.59 -14.51 -11.08
CA MET A 1 27.83 -14.49 -9.81
C MET A 1 27.10 -13.16 -9.74
N ALA A 2 25.81 -13.15 -10.08
CA ALA A 2 24.98 -11.95 -10.04
C ALA A 2 24.07 -12.04 -8.81
N THR A 3 24.23 -11.09 -7.91
CA THR A 3 23.48 -10.95 -6.67
C THR A 3 22.07 -10.43 -6.98
N LEU A 4 21.04 -11.15 -6.53
CA LEU A 4 19.63 -10.77 -6.66
C LEU A 4 19.33 -9.50 -5.84
N PRO A 5 18.56 -8.53 -6.34
CA PRO A 5 18.04 -7.45 -5.51
C PRO A 5 16.88 -7.97 -4.65
N ASN A 6 17.04 -7.79 -3.34
CA ASN A 6 16.06 -7.99 -2.29
C ASN A 6 14.83 -7.10 -2.53
N GLN A 7 13.76 -7.68 -3.10
CA GLN A 7 12.47 -7.01 -3.29
C GLN A 7 11.67 -7.10 -2.00
N THR A 8 11.85 -6.12 -1.14
CA THR A 8 11.02 -5.89 0.04
C THR A 8 9.60 -5.51 -0.36
N LYS A 9 8.62 -6.28 0.13
CA LYS A 9 7.18 -5.98 0.17
C LYS A 9 6.53 -5.84 -1.20
N GLU A 10 6.19 -6.99 -1.78
CA GLU A 10 5.25 -7.07 -2.88
C GLU A 10 3.94 -6.39 -2.48
N ASN A 11 3.58 -5.35 -3.24
CA ASN A 11 2.36 -4.59 -3.07
C ASN A 11 1.14 -5.54 -3.15
N PRO A 12 0.22 -5.56 -2.16
CA PRO A 12 -0.99 -6.38 -2.23
C PRO A 12 -1.78 -6.19 -3.53
N ALA A 13 -1.73 -4.99 -4.11
CA ALA A 13 -2.37 -4.70 -5.39
C ALA A 13 -1.74 -5.44 -6.58
N PHE A 14 -0.47 -5.84 -6.51
CA PHE A 14 0.20 -6.63 -7.55
C PHE A 14 -0.37 -8.04 -7.64
N TRP A 15 -0.54 -8.70 -6.49
CA TRP A 15 -1.17 -10.02 -6.41
C TRP A 15 -2.65 -9.97 -6.81
N VAL A 16 -3.37 -8.93 -6.41
CA VAL A 16 -4.76 -8.71 -6.85
C VAL A 16 -4.86 -8.57 -8.37
N LYS A 17 -3.94 -7.83 -9.00
CA LYS A 17 -3.92 -7.67 -10.47
C LYS A 17 -3.61 -8.98 -11.18
N LEU A 18 -2.64 -9.75 -10.67
CA LEU A 18 -2.25 -11.03 -11.27
C LEU A 18 -3.40 -12.06 -11.20
N GLN A 19 -4.13 -12.10 -10.09
CA GLN A 19 -5.25 -13.03 -9.92
C GLN A 19 -6.51 -12.62 -10.70
N LEU A 20 -6.77 -11.32 -10.86
CA LEU A 20 -7.85 -10.82 -11.74
C LEU A 20 -7.58 -11.18 -13.20
N GLU A 21 -6.34 -11.02 -13.67
CA GLU A 21 -5.89 -11.49 -14.99
C GLU A 21 -6.10 -13.00 -15.13
N GLN A 22 -5.74 -13.79 -14.12
CA GLN A 22 -5.89 -15.25 -14.17
C GLN A 22 -7.35 -15.74 -14.18
N CYS A 23 -8.27 -15.14 -13.39
CA CYS A 23 -9.71 -15.47 -13.48
C CYS A 23 -10.31 -14.95 -14.82
N TYR A 24 -9.85 -13.81 -15.37
CA TYR A 24 -10.33 -13.29 -16.67
C TYR A 24 -9.95 -14.21 -17.85
N GLN A 25 -8.69 -14.62 -17.93
CA GLN A 25 -8.21 -15.58 -18.94
C GLN A 25 -8.97 -16.91 -18.87
N SER A 26 -9.23 -17.40 -17.65
CA SER A 26 -10.02 -18.62 -17.42
C SER A 26 -11.49 -18.49 -17.82
N SER A 27 -12.04 -17.26 -17.83
CA SER A 27 -13.42 -16.98 -18.27
C SER A 27 -13.54 -16.84 -19.79
N LEU A 28 -12.51 -16.33 -20.48
CA LEU A 28 -12.48 -16.21 -21.94
C LEU A 28 -12.22 -17.55 -22.64
N GLY A 29 -11.52 -18.49 -21.99
CA GLY A 29 -11.21 -19.82 -22.53
C GLY A 29 -12.43 -20.72 -22.84
N LYS A 30 -13.67 -20.26 -22.66
CA LYS A 30 -14.90 -21.01 -23.02
C LYS A 30 -15.62 -20.52 -24.28
N HIS A 31 -15.12 -19.51 -24.99
CA HIS A 31 -15.78 -19.00 -26.19
C HIS A 31 -15.22 -19.51 -27.53
N GLN A 32 -14.20 -20.39 -27.50
CA GLN A 32 -13.56 -20.94 -28.71
C GLN A 32 -13.80 -22.44 -28.90
N GLU A 33 -15.03 -22.93 -28.76
CA GLU A 33 -15.46 -24.17 -29.42
C GLU A 33 -16.88 -24.01 -29.96
N ARG A 34 -17.01 -23.40 -31.14
CA ARG A 34 -18.20 -23.53 -31.97
C ARG A 34 -17.82 -23.30 -33.43
N ILE A 35 -17.56 -24.38 -34.17
CA ILE A 35 -17.79 -24.71 -35.62
C ILE A 35 -16.88 -25.96 -35.86
N LYS A 36 -17.33 -27.22 -35.98
CA LYS A 36 -18.20 -27.88 -36.99
C LYS A 36 -18.73 -29.24 -36.45
N PRO A 37 -19.77 -29.86 -37.06
CA PRO A 37 -20.50 -31.00 -36.52
C PRO A 37 -19.96 -32.36 -37.01
N THR A 38 -20.05 -33.41 -36.18
CA THR A 38 -20.40 -34.79 -36.60
C THR A 38 -20.65 -35.70 -35.40
N ALA A 39 -21.87 -36.24 -35.35
CA ALA A 39 -22.32 -37.58 -34.93
C ALA A 39 -21.71 -38.33 -33.72
N ALA A 40 -22.63 -38.70 -32.81
CA ALA A 40 -22.88 -40.04 -32.23
C ALA A 40 -22.48 -40.36 -30.75
N ARG A 41 -23.56 -40.73 -30.02
CA ARG A 41 -23.74 -41.73 -28.94
C ARG A 41 -23.31 -41.47 -27.48
N GLU A 42 -24.37 -41.32 -26.67
CA GLU A 42 -24.72 -42.01 -25.40
C GLU A 42 -23.60 -42.43 -24.42
N GLY A 43 -23.72 -41.95 -23.16
CA GLY A 43 -22.97 -42.47 -22.02
C GLY A 43 -23.28 -41.75 -20.72
N SER A 44 -24.32 -42.19 -20.03
CA SER A 44 -24.72 -41.75 -18.69
C SER A 44 -23.61 -42.00 -17.66
N THR A 45 -23.08 -40.95 -17.04
CA THR A 45 -22.47 -41.00 -15.70
C THR A 45 -22.78 -39.68 -14.98
N SER A 46 -23.63 -39.75 -13.96
CA SER A 46 -24.00 -38.65 -13.08
C SER A 46 -22.79 -38.18 -12.24
N PRO A 47 -22.33 -36.92 -12.36
CA PRO A 47 -21.32 -36.37 -11.47
C PRO A 47 -22.00 -35.73 -10.26
N LEU A 48 -22.45 -36.57 -9.34
CA LEU A 48 -22.78 -36.21 -7.95
C LEU A 48 -21.46 -36.04 -7.16
N ALA A 49 -20.57 -35.20 -7.66
CA ALA A 49 -19.38 -34.71 -6.96
C ALA A 49 -19.28 -33.25 -7.33
N ARG A 50 -19.79 -32.40 -6.43
CA ARG A 50 -20.00 -30.97 -6.59
C ARG A 50 -18.74 -30.29 -7.14
N ALA A 51 -18.72 -30.06 -8.45
CA ALA A 51 -17.96 -28.97 -9.03
C ALA A 51 -18.54 -27.71 -8.39
N MET A 52 -17.91 -27.27 -7.30
CA MET A 52 -18.05 -25.89 -6.84
C MET A 52 -17.78 -25.06 -8.08
N ASP A 53 -18.81 -24.39 -8.62
CA ASP A 53 -18.69 -23.63 -9.85
C ASP A 53 -17.43 -22.78 -9.72
N LEU A 54 -16.49 -22.90 -10.68
CA LEU A 54 -15.22 -22.19 -10.62
C LEU A 54 -15.45 -20.67 -10.46
N LYS A 55 -16.60 -20.16 -10.92
CA LYS A 55 -17.06 -18.78 -10.68
C LYS A 55 -17.42 -18.53 -9.23
N VAL A 56 -18.07 -19.48 -8.56
CA VAL A 56 -18.37 -19.42 -7.12
C VAL A 56 -17.08 -19.50 -6.31
N LEU A 57 -16.11 -20.33 -6.71
CA LEU A 57 -14.77 -20.36 -6.10
C LEU A 57 -13.95 -19.06 -6.33
N CYS A 58 -13.91 -18.52 -7.55
CA CYS A 58 -13.30 -17.20 -7.83
C CYS A 58 -14.02 -16.11 -7.01
N ALA A 59 -15.36 -16.11 -6.94
CA ALA A 59 -16.12 -15.11 -6.19
C ALA A 59 -15.84 -15.18 -4.69
N LEU A 60 -15.80 -16.38 -4.09
CA LEU A 60 -15.49 -16.56 -2.66
C LEU A 60 -14.03 -16.20 -2.33
N SER A 61 -13.08 -16.46 -3.23
CA SER A 61 -11.69 -16.04 -3.02
C SER A 61 -11.53 -14.53 -3.12
N ILE A 62 -12.19 -13.87 -4.07
CA ILE A 62 -12.20 -12.42 -4.20
C ILE A 62 -12.81 -11.76 -2.95
N THR A 63 -13.96 -12.24 -2.46
CA THR A 63 -14.59 -11.66 -1.27
C THR A 63 -13.74 -11.83 -0.02
N LEU A 64 -13.09 -12.99 0.15
CA LEU A 64 -12.17 -13.23 1.27
C LEU A 64 -10.93 -12.30 1.22
N ILE A 65 -10.35 -12.08 0.04
CA ILE A 65 -9.19 -11.20 -0.14
C ILE A 65 -9.55 -9.72 0.08
N VAL A 66 -10.70 -9.29 -0.43
CA VAL A 66 -11.19 -7.92 -0.19
C VAL A 66 -11.42 -7.69 1.30
N ALA A 67 -12.01 -8.66 2.01
CA ALA A 67 -12.18 -8.61 3.46
C ALA A 67 -10.85 -8.61 4.22
N LEU A 68 -9.83 -9.35 3.77
CA LEU A 68 -8.49 -9.32 4.38
C LEU A 68 -7.74 -8.02 4.09
N SER A 69 -7.99 -7.39 2.95
CA SER A 69 -7.33 -6.14 2.56
C SER A 69 -7.81 -4.94 3.39
N THR A 70 -9.07 -4.93 3.85
CA THR A 70 -9.59 -3.89 4.74
C THR A 70 -9.02 -3.97 6.17
N LEU A 71 -8.45 -5.11 6.57
CA LEU A 71 -7.77 -5.28 7.86
C LEU A 71 -6.32 -4.78 7.85
N ALA A 72 -5.76 -4.47 6.68
CA ALA A 72 -4.35 -4.13 6.51
C ALA A 72 -4.05 -2.62 6.58
N GLU A 73 -4.95 -1.81 7.13
CA GLU A 73 -4.60 -0.48 7.61
C GLU A 73 -3.73 -0.64 8.87
N GLY A 74 -2.47 -0.98 8.64
CA GLY A 74 -1.47 -1.06 9.69
C GLY A 74 -1.45 0.27 10.42
N ILE A 75 -1.97 0.27 11.65
CA ILE A 75 -1.94 1.42 12.53
C ILE A 75 -0.48 1.70 12.87
N ALA A 76 0.15 2.54 12.05
CA ALA A 76 1.52 2.95 12.28
C ALA A 76 1.56 3.79 13.57
N PRO A 77 2.51 3.53 14.49
CA PRO A 77 2.59 4.32 15.71
C PRO A 77 2.79 5.81 15.37
N PRO A 78 2.14 6.71 16.13
CA PRO A 78 2.28 8.15 15.89
C PRO A 78 3.71 8.59 16.20
N THR A 79 4.17 9.60 15.48
CA THR A 79 5.51 10.16 15.69
C THR A 79 5.52 11.14 16.85
N LYS A 80 6.72 11.42 17.38
CA LYS A 80 6.88 12.30 18.55
C LYS A 80 6.21 13.66 18.36
N CYS A 81 6.25 14.20 17.15
CA CYS A 81 5.65 15.49 16.81
C CYS A 81 4.13 15.45 16.80
N GLN A 82 3.54 14.36 16.35
CA GLN A 82 2.09 14.17 16.40
C GLN A 82 1.56 14.10 17.84
N CYS A 83 2.38 13.63 18.79
CA CYS A 83 2.02 13.57 20.20
C CYS A 83 2.26 14.88 20.97
N LYS A 84 2.80 15.94 20.35
CA LYS A 84 2.92 17.27 20.99
C LYS A 84 1.58 18.01 20.96
N VAL A 85 0.60 17.50 21.70
CA VAL A 85 -0.73 18.09 21.89
C VAL A 85 -0.79 18.79 23.24
N VAL A 86 -1.29 20.03 23.27
CA VAL A 86 -1.51 20.77 24.51
C VAL A 86 -2.49 19.98 25.38
N PRO A 87 -2.23 19.75 26.69
CA PRO A 87 -3.06 18.87 27.51
C PRO A 87 -4.58 19.13 27.44
N ARG A 88 -4.98 20.41 27.42
CA ARG A 88 -6.39 20.84 27.32
C ARG A 88 -7.06 20.56 25.97
N GLU A 89 -6.27 20.33 24.92
CA GLU A 89 -6.73 20.06 23.55
C GLU A 89 -6.71 18.56 23.22
N ARG A 90 -6.34 17.72 24.19
CA ARG A 90 -6.29 16.27 23.99
C ARG A 90 -7.70 15.70 23.86
N THR A 91 -7.98 15.05 22.74
CA THR A 91 -9.17 14.24 22.56
C THR A 91 -8.88 12.79 22.94
N ASN A 92 -9.73 12.19 23.78
CA ASN A 92 -9.57 10.81 24.24
C ASN A 92 -9.44 9.83 23.05
N CYS A 93 -8.52 8.88 23.19
CA CYS A 93 -8.37 7.74 22.30
C CYS A 93 -8.37 6.46 23.14
N GLY A 94 -9.21 5.49 22.80
CA GLY A 94 -9.32 4.24 23.54
C GLY A 94 -10.23 4.32 24.77
N TYR A 95 -10.20 3.26 25.58
CA TYR A 95 -11.11 3.05 26.70
C TYR A 95 -10.49 3.49 28.05
N PRO A 96 -11.31 3.77 29.08
CA PRO A 96 -10.80 4.15 30.41
C PRO A 96 -9.89 3.08 31.02
N GLY A 97 -8.74 3.47 31.57
CA GLY A 97 -7.79 2.53 32.18
C GLY A 97 -6.89 1.79 31.19
N ILE A 98 -6.94 2.14 29.89
CA ILE A 98 -6.04 1.58 28.87
C ILE A 98 -4.57 1.71 29.27
N SER A 99 -3.81 0.64 29.06
CA SER A 99 -2.37 0.64 29.33
C SER A 99 -1.61 1.53 28.33
N ALA A 100 -0.44 2.03 28.74
CA ALA A 100 0.42 2.82 27.86
C ALA A 100 0.84 2.06 26.59
N ALA A 101 1.05 0.75 26.70
CA ALA A 101 1.44 -0.11 25.59
C ALA A 101 0.28 -0.29 24.59
N GLU A 102 -0.92 -0.54 25.10
CA GLU A 102 -2.10 -0.74 24.26
C GLU A 102 -2.53 0.56 23.57
N CYS A 103 -2.49 1.69 24.29
CA CYS A 103 -2.73 3.01 23.70
C CYS A 103 -1.83 3.29 22.49
N LYS A 104 -0.54 2.97 22.59
CA LYS A 104 0.41 3.12 21.47
C LYS A 104 0.15 2.12 20.35
N LYS A 105 -0.27 0.90 20.69
CA LYS A 105 -0.59 -0.17 19.74
C LYS A 105 -1.81 0.17 18.87
N ILE A 106 -2.79 0.87 19.44
CA ILE A 106 -3.97 1.37 18.70
C ILE A 106 -3.70 2.70 17.98
N GLY A 107 -2.44 3.13 17.88
CA GLY A 107 -2.04 4.31 17.08
C GLY A 107 -2.17 5.65 17.78
N CYS A 108 -2.31 5.64 19.11
CA CYS A 108 -2.53 6.84 19.89
C CYS A 108 -1.32 7.23 20.75
N CYS A 109 -1.37 8.47 21.23
CA CYS A 109 -0.33 9.03 22.07
C CYS A 109 -0.67 8.80 23.53
N PHE A 110 0.34 8.42 24.33
CA PHE A 110 0.17 8.21 25.77
C PHE A 110 1.02 9.18 26.59
N ASN A 111 0.41 9.92 27.51
CA ASN A 111 1.10 10.76 28.50
C ASN A 111 0.22 10.97 29.75
N ALA A 112 0.62 10.36 30.87
CA ALA A 112 -0.07 10.42 32.16
C ALA A 112 0.44 11.51 33.13
N SER A 113 1.35 12.38 32.70
CA SER A 113 1.98 13.40 33.57
C SER A 113 1.05 14.55 33.97
N VAL A 114 -0.11 14.67 33.33
CA VAL A 114 -1.09 15.74 33.60
C VAL A 114 -2.40 15.11 34.07
N PRO A 115 -2.90 15.46 35.27
CA PRO A 115 -4.18 14.95 35.76
C PRO A 115 -5.36 15.62 35.03
N SER A 116 -6.55 15.04 35.16
CA SER A 116 -7.82 15.60 34.66
C SER A 116 -7.89 15.82 33.14
N VAL A 117 -7.01 15.18 32.36
CA VAL A 117 -7.03 15.16 30.90
C VAL A 117 -6.83 13.73 30.40
N PRO A 118 -7.25 13.39 29.16
CA PRO A 118 -7.01 12.06 28.62
C PRO A 118 -5.52 11.72 28.56
N TRP A 119 -5.16 10.58 29.14
CA TRP A 119 -3.79 10.06 29.10
C TRP A 119 -3.49 9.35 27.79
N CYS A 120 -4.47 8.64 27.24
CA CYS A 120 -4.44 8.17 25.86
C CYS A 120 -5.26 9.12 24.99
N TYR A 121 -4.63 9.68 23.96
CA TYR A 121 -5.24 10.73 23.13
C TYR A 121 -4.86 10.65 21.67
N ASN A 122 -5.71 11.24 20.83
CA ASN A 122 -5.52 11.26 19.38
C ASN A 122 -4.24 12.05 19.01
N PRO A 123 -3.41 11.51 18.10
CA PRO A 123 -2.30 12.26 17.53
C PRO A 123 -2.80 13.43 16.67
N LYS A 124 -1.95 14.46 16.51
CA LYS A 124 -2.17 15.48 15.47
C LYS A 124 -2.04 14.85 14.08
N PRO A 125 -2.69 15.43 13.05
CA PRO A 125 -2.44 15.06 11.67
C PRO A 125 -0.95 15.13 11.33
N LYS A 126 -0.46 14.15 10.58
CA LYS A 126 0.91 14.15 10.07
C LYS A 126 1.14 15.38 9.20
N LYS A 127 2.06 16.24 9.64
CA LYS A 127 2.57 17.32 8.80
C LYS A 127 3.77 16.80 8.03
N VAL A 128 3.72 16.91 6.72
CA VAL A 128 4.77 16.44 5.83
C VAL A 128 5.16 17.53 4.85
N LYS A 129 6.45 17.54 4.47
CA LYS A 129 6.98 18.44 3.45
C LYS A 129 7.70 17.67 2.36
N LYS A 130 7.66 18.22 1.16
CA LYS A 130 8.45 17.73 0.02
C LYS A 130 9.87 18.32 0.11
N VAL A 131 10.87 17.47 0.10
CA VAL A 131 12.28 17.87 0.11
C VAL A 131 13.02 17.22 -1.05
N CYS A 132 14.01 17.91 -1.58
CA CYS A 132 14.93 17.34 -2.55
C CYS A 132 15.99 16.49 -1.83
N PRO A 133 16.08 15.17 -2.08
CA PRO A 133 17.11 14.34 -1.47
C PRO A 133 18.51 14.87 -1.77
N ASN A 134 19.33 15.01 -0.72
CA ASN A 134 20.73 15.39 -0.88
C ASN A 134 21.56 14.23 -1.43
N ASP A 135 21.35 13.04 -0.89
CA ASP A 135 22.07 11.82 -1.27
C ASP A 135 21.77 11.42 -2.73
N PRO A 136 22.76 11.44 -3.63
CA PRO A 136 22.62 11.05 -5.03
C PRO A 136 22.10 9.65 -5.28
N TYR A 137 22.49 8.68 -4.44
CA TYR A 137 22.17 7.26 -4.64
C TYR A 137 20.72 6.93 -4.28
N THR A 138 20.05 7.87 -3.62
CA THR A 138 18.66 7.75 -3.19
C THR A 138 17.68 8.41 -4.15
N ARG A 139 18.20 9.03 -5.23
CA ARG A 139 17.43 9.78 -6.22
C ARG A 139 16.70 8.82 -7.16
N ILE A 140 15.39 9.04 -7.30
CA ILE A 140 14.55 8.30 -8.25
C ILE A 140 14.33 9.20 -9.46
N ASN A 141 14.64 8.69 -10.65
CA ASN A 141 14.59 9.45 -11.90
C ASN A 141 13.15 9.97 -12.20
N CYS A 142 13.03 11.26 -12.50
CA CYS A 142 11.78 11.93 -12.89
C CYS A 142 11.87 12.58 -14.30
N GLY A 143 13.02 12.49 -14.96
CA GLY A 143 13.30 13.12 -16.24
C GLY A 143 13.77 12.14 -17.30
N TYR A 144 14.61 12.65 -18.19
CA TYR A 144 15.27 11.89 -19.25
C TYR A 144 16.69 12.44 -19.44
N PRO A 145 17.62 11.70 -20.08
CA PRO A 145 18.97 12.17 -20.32
C PRO A 145 19.00 13.50 -21.07
N GLY A 146 19.78 14.47 -20.58
CA GLY A 146 19.90 15.80 -21.20
C GLY A 146 18.74 16.77 -20.92
N ILE A 147 17.79 16.43 -20.05
CA ILE A 147 16.70 17.34 -19.65
C ILE A 147 17.23 18.66 -19.10
N LYS A 148 16.64 19.78 -19.54
CA LYS A 148 17.02 21.12 -19.07
C LYS A 148 16.53 21.35 -17.63
N PRO A 149 17.28 22.07 -16.78
CA PRO A 149 16.89 22.33 -15.38
C PRO A 149 15.49 22.94 -15.23
N ARG A 150 15.13 23.89 -16.11
CA ARG A 150 13.83 24.57 -16.12
C ARG A 150 12.67 23.62 -16.48
N GLU A 151 12.94 22.63 -17.32
CA GLU A 151 11.91 21.66 -17.70
C GLU A 151 11.68 20.66 -16.57
N CYS A 152 12.76 20.16 -15.95
CA CYS A 152 12.66 19.29 -14.78
C CYS A 152 11.86 19.92 -13.63
N THR A 153 12.16 21.18 -13.30
CA THR A 153 11.46 21.92 -12.25
C THR A 153 9.99 22.19 -12.60
N ARG A 154 9.68 22.45 -13.87
CA ARG A 154 8.29 22.59 -14.35
C ARG A 154 7.49 21.28 -14.24
N LYS A 155 8.15 20.12 -14.35
CA LYS A 155 7.54 18.81 -14.07
C LYS A 155 7.28 18.57 -12.57
N GLY A 156 7.62 19.52 -11.69
CA GLY A 156 7.46 19.39 -10.24
C GLY A 156 8.52 18.52 -9.57
N CYS A 157 9.70 18.42 -10.18
CA CYS A 157 10.82 17.62 -9.70
C CYS A 157 12.04 18.44 -9.32
N CYS A 158 12.95 17.82 -8.58
CA CYS A 158 14.22 18.39 -8.18
C CYS A 158 15.24 18.25 -9.30
N PHE A 159 16.09 19.27 -9.49
CA PHE A 159 17.20 19.21 -10.43
C PHE A 159 18.54 19.48 -9.74
N ARG A 160 19.50 18.54 -9.84
CA ARG A 160 20.91 18.73 -9.43
C ARG A 160 21.83 17.93 -10.35
N ALA A 161 22.66 18.63 -11.12
CA ALA A 161 23.55 18.04 -12.13
C ALA A 161 24.87 17.47 -11.56
N HIS A 162 24.82 16.88 -10.37
CA HIS A 162 26.01 16.28 -9.73
C HIS A 162 25.62 15.21 -8.69
N PRO A 163 26.42 14.15 -8.52
CA PRO A 163 27.54 13.69 -9.35
C PRO A 163 27.10 13.18 -10.74
N ALA A 164 28.05 12.78 -11.58
CA ALA A 164 27.75 12.03 -12.80
C ALA A 164 27.27 10.61 -12.45
N GLY A 165 26.59 9.94 -13.40
CA GLY A 165 26.13 8.56 -13.22
C GLY A 165 24.88 8.40 -12.34
N VAL A 166 24.23 9.51 -11.93
CA VAL A 166 22.98 9.49 -11.16
C VAL A 166 21.91 10.35 -11.84
N PRO A 167 20.62 10.16 -11.53
CA PRO A 167 19.56 11.02 -12.07
C PRO A 167 19.76 12.49 -11.66
N TRP A 168 19.87 13.36 -12.65
CA TRP A 168 19.96 14.80 -12.43
C TRP A 168 18.60 15.46 -12.22
N CYS A 169 17.56 14.91 -12.84
CA CYS A 169 16.17 15.24 -12.57
C CYS A 169 15.51 14.10 -11.78
N PHE A 170 15.04 14.39 -10.57
CA PHE A 170 14.58 13.36 -9.64
C PHE A 170 13.40 13.80 -8.78
N TYR A 171 12.64 12.83 -8.29
CA TYR A 171 11.49 13.10 -7.44
C TYR A 171 11.87 13.67 -6.08
N HIS A 172 10.96 14.48 -5.53
CA HIS A 172 10.99 14.85 -4.13
C HIS A 172 10.78 13.63 -3.23
N ARG A 173 11.32 13.68 -2.01
CA ARG A 173 10.90 12.80 -0.92
C ARG A 173 9.92 13.53 -0.04
N VAL A 174 8.95 12.80 0.48
CA VAL A 174 8.04 13.29 1.52
C VAL A 174 8.67 12.92 2.86
N VAL A 175 8.92 13.94 3.68
CA VAL A 175 9.47 13.77 5.03
C VAL A 175 8.52 14.39 6.04
N GLU A 176 8.46 13.83 7.24
CA GLU A 176 7.71 14.46 8.33
C GLU A 176 8.36 15.79 8.73
N GLU A 177 7.54 16.78 9.04
CA GLU A 177 8.03 18.05 9.56
C GLU A 177 8.55 17.87 10.98
N ALA A 178 9.72 18.46 11.25
CA ALA A 178 10.26 18.52 12.59
C ALA A 178 9.35 19.40 13.46
N CYS A 179 9.24 18.98 14.71
CA CYS A 179 8.71 19.74 15.83
C CYS A 179 9.85 20.03 16.82
#